data_AF-A0A7S3MSX0-F1
#
_entry.id   AF-A0A7S3MSX0-F1
#
_cell.length_a   1.000
_cell.length_b   1.000
_cell.length_c   1.000
_cell.angle_alpha   90.00
_cell.angle_beta   90.00
_cell.angle_gamma   90.00
#
_symmetry.space_group_name_H-M   'P 1'
#
loop_
_entity.id
_entity.type
_entity.pdbx_description
1 polymer ?
#
loop_
_entity_poly.entity_id
_entity_poly.type
_entity_poly.pdbx_seq_one_letter_code
_entity_poly.pdbx_strand_id
1 'polypeptide(L)'
;LRSKYKKRMRTVRRQHYYEVEGKHRLQEISNKLHDPTYDFSKDGSLPSNAFLEPTNPNAVFPQHTKPKIIDFRSQKIAGSGFASVGNFRKMMSSTAKKSKYQTIIKTPEEVEAERI
;
A
#
# COMPACT_ATOMS: atom_id res chain seq x y z
N LEU A 1 4.78 -9.09 -18.98
CA LEU A 1 6.15 -8.62 -18.66
C LEU A 1 6.76 -9.41 -17.49
N ARG A 2 7.90 -10.09 -17.68
CA ARG A 2 8.53 -11.02 -16.69
C ARG A 2 9.72 -10.42 -15.91
N SER A 3 10.04 -9.14 -16.12
CA SER A 3 11.16 -8.48 -15.46
C SER A 3 11.01 -8.54 -13.93
N LYS A 4 12.06 -9.05 -13.25
CA LYS A 4 12.10 -9.20 -11.79
C LYS A 4 12.04 -7.85 -11.08
N TYR A 5 12.71 -6.82 -11.61
CA TYR A 5 12.65 -5.46 -11.08
C TYR A 5 11.21 -4.92 -11.09
N LYS A 6 10.54 -4.97 -12.25
CA LYS A 6 9.15 -4.51 -12.38
C LYS A 6 8.19 -5.35 -11.54
N LYS A 7 8.48 -6.63 -11.28
CA LYS A 7 7.71 -7.46 -10.34
C LYS A 7 7.85 -6.93 -8.90
N ARG A 8 9.07 -6.63 -8.44
CA ARG A 8 9.32 -6.09 -7.09
C ARG A 8 8.59 -4.77 -6.84
N MET A 9 8.73 -3.81 -7.76
CA MET A 9 8.06 -2.52 -7.62
C MET A 9 6.53 -2.66 -7.54
N ARG A 10 5.95 -3.60 -8.30
CA ARG A 10 4.51 -3.89 -8.21
C ARG A 10 4.13 -4.51 -6.86
N THR A 11 4.92 -5.43 -6.34
CA THR A 11 4.67 -6.03 -5.02
C THR A 11 4.69 -4.97 -3.92
N VAL A 12 5.71 -4.12 -3.90
CA VAL A 12 5.88 -3.06 -2.89
C VAL A 12 4.73 -2.03 -2.97
N ARG A 13 4.33 -1.61 -4.18
CA ARG A 13 3.15 -0.75 -4.35
C ARG A 13 1.85 -1.42 -3.88
N ARG A 14 1.69 -2.72 -4.13
CA ARG A 14 0.51 -3.48 -3.67
C ARG A 14 0.45 -3.56 -2.14
N GLN A 15 1.58 -3.78 -1.49
CA GLN A 15 1.69 -3.76 -0.03
C GLN A 15 1.33 -2.38 0.52
N HIS A 16 1.92 -1.32 -0.03
CA HIS A 16 1.61 0.05 0.36
C HIS A 16 0.12 0.39 0.20
N TYR A 17 -0.48 0.05 -0.94
CA TYR A 17 -1.92 0.24 -1.17
C TYR A 17 -2.76 -0.52 -0.12
N TYR A 18 -2.38 -1.76 0.17
CA TYR A 18 -3.09 -2.56 1.16
C TYR A 18 -3.02 -1.94 2.57
N GLU A 19 -1.88 -1.40 2.95
CA GLU A 19 -1.70 -0.73 4.24
C GLU A 19 -2.47 0.59 4.35
N VAL A 20 -2.44 1.42 3.30
CA VAL A 20 -3.07 2.75 3.32
C VAL A 20 -4.59 2.66 3.20
N GLU A 21 -5.10 1.75 2.36
CA GLU A 21 -6.53 1.71 2.04
C GLU A 21 -7.14 0.31 2.13
N GLY A 22 -6.41 -0.71 1.70
CA GLY A 22 -6.96 -2.07 1.62
C GLY A 22 -7.46 -2.62 2.96
N LYS A 23 -6.71 -2.40 4.05
CA LYS A 23 -7.09 -2.82 5.41
C LYS A 23 -8.41 -2.20 5.86
N HIS A 24 -8.54 -0.88 5.70
CA HIS A 24 -9.74 -0.15 6.06
C HIS A 24 -10.96 -0.66 5.28
N ARG A 25 -10.84 -0.78 3.95
CA ARG A 25 -11.93 -1.28 3.11
C ARG A 25 -12.36 -2.70 3.48
N LEU A 26 -11.40 -3.57 3.79
CA LEU A 26 -11.70 -4.94 4.22
C LEU A 26 -12.44 -4.94 5.55
N GLN A 27 -12.01 -4.10 6.49
CA GLN A 27 -12.68 -3.94 7.78
C GLN A 27 -14.10 -3.38 7.62
N GLU A 28 -14.30 -2.37 6.77
CA GLU A 28 -15.64 -1.85 6.44
C GLU A 28 -16.55 -2.96 5.91
N ILE A 29 -16.08 -3.75 4.94
CA ILE A 29 -16.85 -4.88 4.40
C ILE A 29 -17.13 -5.91 5.48
N SER A 30 -16.14 -6.24 6.32
CA SER A 30 -16.33 -7.18 7.42
C SER A 30 -17.42 -6.70 8.38
N ASN A 31 -17.37 -5.43 8.78
CA ASN A 31 -18.35 -4.83 9.68
C ASN A 31 -19.76 -4.88 9.07
N LYS A 32 -19.90 -4.53 7.78
CA LYS A 32 -21.17 -4.63 7.04
C LYS A 32 -21.74 -6.05 7.03
N LEU A 33 -20.89 -7.06 6.90
CA LEU A 33 -21.32 -8.47 6.89
C LEU A 33 -21.72 -9.00 8.27
N HIS A 34 -21.17 -8.42 9.35
CA HIS A 34 -21.43 -8.88 10.72
C HIS A 34 -22.57 -8.10 11.41
N ASP A 35 -23.03 -7.01 10.80
CA ASP A 35 -24.14 -6.21 11.31
C ASP A 35 -25.49 -6.77 10.82
N PRO A 36 -26.33 -7.31 11.72
CA PRO A 36 -27.64 -7.88 11.34
C PRO A 36 -28.66 -6.81 10.95
N THR A 37 -28.40 -5.54 11.26
CA THR A 37 -29.29 -4.41 10.93
C THR A 37 -28.91 -3.73 9.62
N TYR A 38 -27.81 -4.17 9.00
CA TYR A 38 -27.27 -3.53 7.82
C TYR A 38 -28.11 -3.82 6.56
N ASP A 39 -28.55 -2.75 5.91
CA ASP A 39 -29.41 -2.81 4.73
C ASP A 39 -28.61 -2.61 3.44
N PHE A 40 -28.29 -3.72 2.76
CA PHE A 40 -27.54 -3.69 1.49
C PHE A 40 -28.27 -2.94 0.37
N SER A 41 -29.60 -2.84 0.42
CA SER A 41 -30.36 -2.12 -0.61
C SER A 41 -30.12 -0.61 -0.57
N LYS A 42 -29.74 -0.07 0.61
CA LYS A 42 -29.52 1.36 0.83
C LYS A 42 -28.06 1.79 0.64
N ASP A 43 -27.09 0.88 0.74
CA ASP A 43 -25.64 1.20 0.72
C ASP A 43 -25.14 1.86 -0.58
N GLY A 44 -25.87 1.66 -1.69
CA GLY A 44 -25.58 2.30 -2.99
C GLY A 44 -26.57 3.39 -3.39
N SER A 45 -27.52 3.73 -2.52
CA SER A 45 -28.53 4.72 -2.85
C SER A 45 -27.91 6.11 -2.88
N LEU A 46 -28.13 6.83 -3.98
CA LEU A 46 -27.72 8.23 -4.09
C LEU A 46 -28.65 9.09 -3.24
N PRO A 47 -28.15 10.13 -2.56
CA PRO A 47 -29.00 11.09 -1.88
C PRO A 47 -29.91 11.80 -2.89
N SER A 48 -31.08 12.26 -2.44
CA SER A 48 -31.99 13.03 -3.29
C SER A 48 -31.30 14.27 -3.84
N ASN A 49 -31.51 14.55 -5.12
CA ASN A 49 -30.83 15.63 -5.82
C ASN A 49 -31.60 16.94 -5.63
N ALA A 50 -30.94 17.94 -5.03
CA ALA A 50 -31.55 19.25 -4.78
C ALA A 50 -31.95 20.03 -6.04
N PHE A 51 -31.36 19.73 -7.21
CA PHE A 51 -31.80 20.32 -8.49
C PHE A 51 -33.15 19.77 -8.97
N LEU A 52 -33.47 18.52 -8.62
CA LEU A 52 -34.72 17.87 -9.03
C LEU A 52 -35.83 18.08 -8.01
N GLU A 53 -35.49 18.09 -6.71
CA GLU A 53 -36.43 18.23 -5.60
C GLU A 53 -36.08 19.45 -4.73
N PRO A 54 -36.33 20.68 -5.21
CA PRO A 54 -35.93 21.90 -4.51
C PRO A 54 -36.68 22.15 -3.20
N THR A 55 -37.81 21.48 -2.98
CA THR A 55 -38.64 21.58 -1.76
C THR A 55 -38.25 20.59 -0.66
N ASN A 56 -37.43 19.59 -0.98
CA ASN A 56 -37.02 18.55 -0.03
C ASN A 56 -35.80 19.04 0.77
N PRO A 57 -35.91 19.24 2.10
CA PRO A 57 -34.82 19.79 2.92
C PRO A 57 -33.63 18.84 3.06
N ASN A 58 -33.82 17.54 2.80
CA ASN A 58 -32.77 16.53 2.88
C ASN A 58 -32.03 16.33 1.54
N ALA A 59 -32.45 17.03 0.48
CA ALA A 59 -31.82 16.92 -0.81
C ALA A 59 -30.46 17.63 -0.83
N VAL A 60 -29.47 17.01 -1.47
CA VAL A 60 -28.08 17.48 -1.52
C VAL A 60 -27.75 17.92 -2.94
N PHE A 61 -27.00 19.01 -3.09
CA PHE A 61 -26.45 19.39 -4.38
C PHE A 61 -25.34 18.41 -4.78
N PRO A 62 -25.43 17.75 -5.95
CA PRO A 62 -24.38 16.85 -6.41
C PRO A 62 -23.07 17.62 -6.59
N GLN A 63 -22.03 17.17 -5.90
CA GLN A 63 -20.67 17.70 -6.00
C GLN A 63 -19.74 16.64 -6.57
N HIS A 64 -18.77 17.07 -7.38
CA HIS A 64 -17.71 16.17 -7.83
C HIS A 64 -16.85 15.72 -6.66
N THR A 65 -16.69 14.40 -6.53
CA THR A 65 -15.86 13.83 -5.48
C THR A 65 -14.39 14.15 -5.74
N LYS A 66 -13.68 14.56 -4.69
CA LYS A 66 -12.24 14.79 -4.79
C LYS A 66 -11.54 13.44 -5.01
N PRO A 67 -10.56 13.36 -5.92
CA PRO A 67 -9.86 12.11 -6.15
C PRO A 67 -9.09 11.71 -4.88
N LYS A 68 -9.16 10.44 -4.51
CA LYS A 68 -8.36 9.90 -3.40
C LYS A 68 -6.95 9.63 -3.89
N ILE A 69 -6.00 10.48 -3.51
CA ILE A 69 -4.62 10.42 -3.98
C ILE A 69 -3.81 9.53 -3.02
N ILE A 70 -3.22 8.46 -3.55
CA ILE A 70 -2.26 7.62 -2.84
C ILE A 70 -0.85 7.96 -3.34
N ASP A 71 0.06 8.28 -2.43
CA ASP A 71 1.42 8.69 -2.77
C ASP A 71 2.35 7.49 -2.98
N PHE A 72 2.68 7.19 -4.23
CA PHE A 72 3.61 6.10 -4.59
C PHE A 72 5.07 6.55 -4.76
N ARG A 73 5.45 7.73 -4.26
CA ARG A 73 6.85 8.16 -4.24
C ARG A 73 7.65 7.28 -3.27
N SER A 74 8.93 7.08 -3.59
CA SER A 74 9.84 6.23 -2.81
C SER A 74 9.87 6.59 -1.33
N GLN A 75 9.84 7.88 -0.99
CA GLN A 75 9.87 8.39 0.39
C GLN A 75 8.67 7.94 1.23
N LYS A 76 7.52 7.68 0.60
CA LYS A 76 6.27 7.31 1.31
C LYS A 76 6.01 5.81 1.36
N ILE A 77 6.65 5.04 0.50
CA ILE A 77 6.49 3.59 0.51
C ILE A 77 7.54 2.95 1.42
N ALA A 78 7.08 2.33 2.50
CA ALA A 78 7.92 1.50 3.36
C ALA A 78 8.61 0.40 2.53
N GLY A 79 9.92 0.29 2.67
CA GLY A 79 10.71 -0.71 1.95
C GLY A 79 10.94 -0.41 0.45
N SER A 80 10.58 0.77 -0.04
CA SER A 80 10.96 1.22 -1.40
C SER A 80 12.46 1.21 -1.62
N GLY A 81 13.21 1.51 -0.55
CA GLY A 81 14.67 1.42 -0.47
C GLY A 81 15.14 0.08 -0.97
N PHE A 82 14.59 -1.05 -0.48
CA PHE A 82 14.98 -2.42 -0.82
C PHE A 82 14.68 -2.84 -2.27
N ALA A 83 13.80 -2.12 -2.96
CA ALA A 83 13.42 -2.42 -4.35
C ALA A 83 14.28 -1.70 -5.40
N SER A 84 15.17 -0.78 -4.98
CA SER A 84 16.04 0.00 -5.85
C SER A 84 17.06 -0.86 -6.62
N VAL A 85 17.51 -0.34 -7.77
CA VAL A 85 18.62 -0.90 -8.54
C VAL A 85 19.91 -0.51 -7.82
N GLY A 86 20.50 -1.41 -7.05
CA GLY A 86 21.74 -1.14 -6.32
C GLY A 86 21.82 -1.76 -4.92
N ASN A 87 20.71 -2.23 -4.34
CA ASN A 87 20.83 -3.04 -3.13
C ASN A 87 21.47 -4.36 -3.47
N PHE A 88 22.73 -4.51 -3.07
CA PHE A 88 23.39 -5.79 -2.97
C PHE A 88 22.51 -6.70 -2.12
N ARG A 89 22.04 -7.77 -2.75
CA ARG A 89 21.46 -8.88 -2.00
C ARG A 89 22.62 -9.52 -1.26
N LYS A 90 22.61 -9.46 0.07
CA LYS A 90 23.46 -10.35 0.85
C LYS A 90 23.03 -11.78 0.52
N MET A 91 23.86 -12.45 -0.26
CA MET A 91 23.69 -13.87 -0.52
C MET A 91 24.26 -14.58 0.71
N MET A 92 23.39 -14.93 1.65
CA MET A 92 23.75 -15.69 2.86
C MET A 92 23.97 -17.17 2.53
N SER A 93 24.67 -17.48 1.43
CA SER A 93 25.11 -18.83 1.12
C SER A 93 26.62 -18.92 1.29
N SER A 94 27.09 -20.04 1.83
CA SER A 94 28.52 -20.34 1.95
C SER A 94 29.25 -20.29 0.59
N THR A 95 28.51 -20.53 -0.50
CA THR A 95 29.00 -20.55 -1.89
C THR A 95 28.87 -19.22 -2.61
N ALA A 96 28.42 -18.15 -1.95
CA ALA A 96 28.20 -16.87 -2.60
C ALA A 96 29.53 -16.23 -3.02
N LYS A 97 29.65 -15.90 -4.32
CA LYS A 97 30.80 -15.15 -4.84
C LYS A 97 30.78 -13.74 -4.27
N LYS A 98 31.71 -13.46 -3.34
CA LYS A 98 31.91 -12.13 -2.75
C LYS A 98 32.52 -11.18 -3.80
N SER A 99 32.16 -9.90 -3.74
CA SER A 99 32.80 -8.88 -4.57
C SER A 99 34.27 -8.72 -4.20
N LYS A 100 35.12 -8.37 -5.17
CA LYS A 100 36.55 -8.10 -4.94
C LYS A 100 36.78 -6.97 -3.93
N TYR A 101 35.86 -6.00 -3.88
CA TYR A 101 35.90 -4.88 -2.96
C TYR A 101 34.93 -5.09 -1.81
N GLN A 102 35.38 -4.77 -0.60
CA GLN A 102 34.57 -4.84 0.61
C GLN A 102 33.61 -3.65 0.64
N THR A 103 32.32 -3.93 0.85
CA THR A 103 31.30 -2.88 0.98
C THR A 103 31.49 -2.14 2.30
N ILE A 104 31.33 -0.81 2.27
CA ILE A 104 31.39 0.05 3.47
C ILE A 104 30.27 -0.29 4.47
N ILE A 105 29.15 -0.82 3.96
CA ILE A 105 27.98 -1.18 4.77
C ILE A 105 28.19 -2.59 5.35
N LYS A 106 28.43 -2.67 6.67
CA LYS A 106 28.50 -3.92 7.44
C LYS A 106 27.11 -4.32 7.97
N THR A 107 26.80 -5.62 8.08
CA THR A 107 25.59 -6.08 8.79
C THR A 107 25.77 -6.10 10.31
N PRO A 108 24.66 -6.13 11.07
CA PRO A 108 24.70 -6.36 12.52
C PRO A 108 25.52 -7.60 12.90
N GLU A 109 25.31 -8.71 12.20
CA GLU A 109 26.04 -9.98 12.41
C GLU A 109 27.55 -9.85 12.14
N GLU A 110 27.95 -9.05 11.14
CA GLU A 110 29.38 -8.81 10.82
C GLU A 110 30.02 -7.91 11.88
N VAL A 111 29.27 -6.96 12.44
CA VAL A 111 29.74 -6.10 13.54
C VAL A 111 29.83 -6.86 14.86
N GLU A 112 28.93 -7.81 15.11
CA GLU A 112 28.98 -8.69 16.29
C GLU A 112 30.17 -9.66 16.23
N ALA A 113 30.46 -10.23 15.05
CA ALA A 113 31.62 -11.09 14.86
C ALA A 113 32.97 -10.36 15.01
N GLU A 114 33.03 -9.04 14.74
CA GLU A 114 34.24 -8.23 14.94
C GLU A 114 34.51 -7.85 16.41
N ARG A 115 33.51 -8.01 17.30
CA ARG A 115 33.61 -7.64 18.73
C ARG A 115 34.11 -8.78 19.62
N ILE A 116 34.17 -10.00 19.10
CA ILE A 116 34.66 -11.22 19.78
C ILE A 116 36.14 -11.39 19.41
#